data_AF-A0A9J7MTT9-F1
#
_entry.id   AF-A0A9J7MTT9-F1
#
_cell.length_a   1.000
_cell.length_b   1.000
_cell.length_c   1.000
_cell.angle_alpha   90.00
_cell.angle_beta   90.00
_cell.angle_gamma   90.00
#
_symmetry.space_group_name_H-M   'P 1'
#
loop_
_entity.id
_entity.type
_entity.pdbx_description
1 polymer ?
#
loop_
_entity_poly.entity_id
_entity_poly.type
_entity_poly.pdbx_seq_one_letter_code
_entity_poly.pdbx_strand_id
1 'polypeptide(L)'
;MMTSPFRNPFVYCSSPNAPSPDEMGLKPKFSICTTNLCLLPDACARFNNLSDGYWRAGEIASRIVASQRRGTPTSLNSSAHNPSKRRGNLNPPSAQNGRPNGGIHGETSYNLRSRKGGWPAHQPPQYMLPPDGPLPAGRGQFAHTVDRPVPAGRERFAHTVESQFPEHLDFLCCQEVFDQDATRRLVAGLRQHFGHVIYDPGRWSWSTNLWAFHSGLLFASRYPVLSAEYRPFSSARKQDRWAAKGALMVKVFLGRTQDGQDAVGYITTTHMQSYQGPFEILPRQLDELMTWTENFRRRTLGDDVIQVFDILCGDFNFDNMSPGEKTAREHPLMGKYVDVCKEAPGRDKPWTIGTELRQCTFWESSISTAEKLRASLRSRRAQARYLLDCDVTDANMDMVWSVPEVPGEEAEVPAMAGRRRIDYVMYRSDEGRGDVVRDTLIILFELENNLRYTSLKYVWCKENAKRL
;
A
#
# COMPACT_ATOMS: atom_id res chain seq x y z
N MET A 1 9.62 6.35 -38.39
CA MET A 1 8.83 6.89 -37.26
C MET A 1 7.35 6.74 -37.60
N MET A 2 6.63 5.81 -36.96
CA MET A 2 5.15 5.79 -37.01
C MET A 2 4.65 6.31 -35.67
N THR A 3 4.15 7.53 -35.64
CA THR A 3 3.46 8.10 -34.49
C THR A 3 2.08 7.45 -34.37
N SER A 4 1.86 6.65 -33.32
CA SER A 4 0.54 6.08 -33.04
C SER A 4 -0.50 7.21 -32.89
N PRO A 5 -1.63 7.19 -33.64
CA PRO A 5 -2.61 8.27 -33.61
C PRO A 5 -3.47 8.30 -32.34
N PHE A 6 -3.34 7.32 -31.46
CA PHE A 6 -3.95 7.34 -30.13
C PHE A 6 -2.88 7.60 -29.08
N ARG A 7 -2.99 8.73 -28.37
CA ARG A 7 -2.26 8.94 -27.12
C ARG A 7 -2.56 7.76 -26.20
N ASN A 8 -1.52 7.14 -25.65
CA ASN A 8 -1.70 6.17 -24.57
C ASN A 8 -2.63 6.80 -23.51
N PRO A 9 -3.67 6.09 -23.03
CA PRO A 9 -4.74 6.70 -22.24
C PRO A 9 -4.33 6.98 -20.79
N PHE A 10 -3.05 7.15 -20.51
CA PHE A 10 -2.41 7.36 -19.21
C PHE A 10 -1.27 8.36 -19.33
N VAL A 11 -0.90 9.01 -18.23
CA VAL A 11 0.30 9.84 -18.13
C VAL A 11 1.45 9.00 -17.60
N TYR A 12 2.63 9.09 -18.23
CA TYR A 12 3.87 8.49 -17.76
C TYR A 12 4.87 9.59 -17.38
N CYS A 13 5.54 9.41 -16.25
CA CYS A 13 6.58 10.30 -15.72
C CYS A 13 7.81 9.47 -15.32
N SER A 14 8.96 9.76 -15.93
CA SER A 14 10.27 9.31 -15.45
C SER A 14 10.97 10.43 -14.65
N SER A 15 11.88 10.05 -13.75
CA SER A 15 12.83 10.95 -13.10
C SER A 15 14.11 11.00 -13.95
N PRO A 16 14.75 12.18 -14.15
CA PRO A 16 16.06 12.25 -14.80
C PRO A 16 17.16 11.54 -13.98
N ASN A 17 16.91 11.29 -12.70
CA ASN A 17 17.82 10.59 -11.79
C ASN A 17 17.46 9.09 -11.63
N ALA A 18 16.56 8.55 -12.46
CA ALA A 18 16.31 7.11 -12.49
C ALA A 18 17.51 6.40 -13.14
N PRO A 19 17.98 5.26 -12.60
CA PRO A 19 19.14 4.56 -13.15
C PRO A 19 18.90 4.11 -14.58
N SER A 20 19.92 4.19 -15.42
CA SER A 20 19.83 3.70 -16.81
C SER A 20 19.70 2.16 -16.86
N PRO A 21 19.19 1.58 -17.96
CA PRO A 21 19.14 0.13 -18.15
C PRO A 21 20.49 -0.57 -17.90
N ASP A 22 21.60 0.06 -18.30
CA ASP A 22 22.95 -0.50 -18.17
C ASP A 22 23.52 -0.41 -16.74
N GLU A 23 22.92 0.40 -15.85
CA GLU A 23 23.27 0.50 -14.43
C GLU A 23 22.57 -0.55 -13.55
N MET A 24 21.57 -1.27 -14.07
CA MET A 24 20.76 -2.20 -13.27
C MET A 24 21.22 -3.66 -13.38
N GLY A 25 21.87 -4.14 -12.33
CA GLY A 25 22.03 -5.57 -12.08
C GLY A 25 20.70 -6.23 -11.67
N LEU A 26 20.44 -7.43 -12.17
CA LEU A 26 19.28 -8.23 -11.78
C LEU A 26 19.33 -8.59 -10.29
N LYS A 27 18.30 -8.23 -9.53
CA LYS A 27 18.16 -8.59 -8.11
C LYS A 27 17.61 -10.02 -7.95
N PRO A 28 17.97 -10.73 -6.87
CA PRO A 28 17.39 -12.05 -6.53
C PRO A 28 15.98 -11.95 -5.90
N LYS A 29 15.57 -10.75 -5.45
CA LYS A 29 14.29 -10.51 -4.76
C LYS A 29 13.70 -9.17 -5.21
N PHE A 30 12.38 -9.12 -5.24
CA PHE A 30 11.59 -7.94 -5.60
C PHE A 30 10.45 -7.77 -4.60
N SER A 31 10.04 -6.52 -4.39
CA SER A 31 9.00 -6.14 -3.44
C SER A 31 7.86 -5.37 -4.13
N ILE A 32 6.63 -5.75 -3.83
CA ILE A 32 5.42 -5.11 -4.37
C ILE A 32 4.40 -4.82 -3.27
N CYS A 33 3.67 -3.72 -3.43
CA CYS A 33 2.56 -3.32 -2.58
C CYS A 33 1.35 -2.94 -3.45
N THR A 34 0.15 -3.33 -3.05
CA THR A 34 -1.10 -2.76 -3.58
C THR A 34 -1.83 -1.99 -2.48
N THR A 35 -2.49 -0.89 -2.82
CA THR A 35 -3.27 -0.09 -1.86
C THR A 35 -4.35 0.74 -2.55
N ASN A 36 -5.61 0.57 -2.15
CA ASN A 36 -6.67 1.48 -2.55
C ASN A 36 -6.54 2.77 -1.75
N LEU A 37 -6.18 3.89 -2.41
CA LEU A 37 -5.76 5.15 -1.77
C LEU A 37 -6.88 6.13 -1.42
N CYS A 38 -8.09 5.94 -1.98
CA CYS A 38 -9.25 6.80 -1.71
C CYS A 38 -8.93 8.29 -1.78
N LEU A 39 -8.48 8.75 -2.94
CA LEU A 39 -8.35 10.17 -3.29
C LEU A 39 -9.46 10.49 -4.30
N LEU A 40 -10.71 10.53 -3.84
CA LEU A 40 -11.87 10.97 -4.62
C LEU A 40 -11.87 12.49 -4.69
N PRO A 41 -12.47 13.08 -5.74
CA PRO A 41 -12.74 14.50 -5.78
C PRO A 41 -13.60 14.95 -4.59
N ASP A 42 -13.34 16.17 -4.14
CA ASP A 42 -13.74 16.71 -2.84
C ASP A 42 -15.24 16.58 -2.50
N ALA A 43 -16.13 16.64 -3.49
CA ALA A 43 -17.57 16.43 -3.32
C ALA A 43 -17.91 14.98 -2.94
N CYS A 44 -17.31 14.00 -3.64
CA CYS A 44 -17.45 12.58 -3.33
C CYS A 44 -16.69 12.22 -2.05
N ALA A 45 -15.59 12.91 -1.76
CA ALA A 45 -14.80 12.70 -0.54
C ALA A 45 -15.51 13.13 0.77
N ARG A 46 -16.57 13.95 0.68
CA ARG A 46 -17.35 14.47 1.82
C ARG A 46 -18.50 13.59 2.30
N PHE A 47 -19.07 12.70 1.48
CA PHE A 47 -20.03 11.66 1.91
C PHE A 47 -19.45 10.62 2.89
N ASN A 48 -18.23 10.91 3.33
CA ASN A 48 -17.10 10.04 3.15
C ASN A 48 -15.89 10.59 3.99
N ASN A 49 -15.88 11.80 4.56
CA ASN A 49 -14.87 12.26 5.56
C ASN A 49 -13.37 12.08 5.25
N LEU A 50 -12.98 11.84 4.00
CA LEU A 50 -11.58 11.99 3.59
C LEU A 50 -11.42 13.27 2.76
N SER A 51 -12.03 14.33 3.30
CA SER A 51 -11.77 15.72 2.93
C SER A 51 -10.28 16.02 2.89
N ASP A 52 -9.91 17.05 2.13
CA ASP A 52 -8.51 17.43 1.93
C ASP A 52 -7.68 16.28 1.33
N GLY A 53 -8.19 15.73 0.22
CA GLY A 53 -7.48 14.74 -0.60
C GLY A 53 -6.08 15.24 -1.01
N TYR A 54 -5.94 16.56 -1.21
CA TYR A 54 -4.64 17.19 -1.46
C TYR A 54 -3.68 16.99 -0.29
N TRP A 55 -4.01 17.42 0.93
CA TRP A 55 -3.11 17.23 2.08
C TRP A 55 -2.79 15.74 2.30
N ARG A 56 -3.82 14.88 2.30
CA ARG A 56 -3.66 13.42 2.49
C ARG A 56 -2.72 12.79 1.47
N ALA A 57 -2.79 13.18 0.20
CA ALA A 57 -1.89 12.66 -0.84
C ALA A 57 -0.42 12.97 -0.58
N GLY A 58 -0.12 14.13 0.04
CA GLY A 58 1.25 14.47 0.44
C GLY A 58 1.73 13.63 1.62
N GLU A 59 0.85 13.40 2.59
CA GLU A 59 1.14 12.58 3.77
C GLU A 59 1.37 11.11 3.41
N ILE A 60 0.50 10.54 2.56
CA ILE A 60 0.64 9.19 1.99
C ILE A 60 1.98 9.05 1.26
N ALA A 61 2.32 10.01 0.39
CA ALA A 61 3.61 9.99 -0.31
C ALA A 61 4.80 10.08 0.67
N SER A 62 4.69 10.91 1.71
CA SER A 62 5.70 11.07 2.76
C SER A 62 5.95 9.76 3.51
N ARG A 63 4.89 9.07 3.97
CA ARG A 63 4.96 7.78 4.69
C ARG A 63 5.56 6.66 3.85
N ILE A 64 5.13 6.56 2.59
CA ILE A 64 5.68 5.59 1.62
C ILE A 64 7.18 5.83 1.44
N VAL A 65 7.60 7.06 1.15
CA VAL A 65 9.02 7.41 0.90
C VAL A 65 9.89 7.33 2.15
N ALA A 66 9.38 7.77 3.31
CA ALA A 66 10.07 7.67 4.59
C ALA A 66 10.39 6.21 4.94
N SER A 67 9.45 5.30 4.67
CA SER A 67 9.65 3.86 4.90
C SER A 67 10.80 3.24 4.10
N GLN A 68 11.24 3.89 3.02
CA GLN A 68 12.31 3.36 2.15
C GLN A 68 13.72 3.71 2.64
N ARG A 69 13.83 4.59 3.64
CA ARG A 69 15.11 5.15 4.11
C ARG A 69 15.65 4.49 5.39
N ARG A 70 14.91 3.55 5.99
CA ARG A 70 15.27 2.89 7.26
C ARG A 70 16.51 1.99 7.16
N GLY A 71 16.72 1.34 6.02
CA GLY A 71 17.84 0.41 5.80
C GLY A 71 19.18 1.04 5.38
N THR A 72 19.27 2.36 5.14
CA THR A 72 20.54 3.02 4.82
C THR A 72 21.25 3.49 6.09
N PRO A 73 22.44 2.95 6.46
CA PRO A 73 23.25 3.55 7.50
C PRO A 73 23.58 4.98 7.10
N THR A 74 23.26 5.94 7.97
CA THR A 74 23.71 7.32 7.76
C THR A 74 25.23 7.32 7.93
N SER A 75 25.96 7.36 6.82
CA SER A 75 27.41 7.50 6.84
C SER A 75 27.77 8.72 7.69
N LEU A 76 28.45 8.47 8.81
CA LEU A 76 28.97 9.49 9.73
C LEU A 76 30.17 10.19 9.10
N ASN A 77 29.93 10.91 8.01
CA ASN A 77 30.87 11.83 7.39
C ASN A 77 30.42 13.28 7.63
N SER A 78 30.29 13.66 8.90
CA SER A 78 30.50 15.05 9.32
C SER A 78 31.94 15.18 9.79
N SER A 79 32.86 15.38 8.84
CA SER A 79 34.24 15.78 9.15
C SER A 79 34.20 17.06 9.97
N ALA A 80 34.69 17.01 11.20
CA ALA A 80 34.71 18.15 12.09
C ALA A 80 35.61 19.26 11.52
N HIS A 81 35.01 20.33 11.02
CA HIS A 81 35.69 21.59 10.80
C HIS A 81 35.23 22.59 11.86
N ASN A 82 36.05 22.70 12.90
CA ASN A 82 35.99 23.75 13.92
C ASN A 82 36.40 25.11 13.32
N PRO A 83 35.52 26.13 13.29
CA PRO A 83 35.97 27.51 13.21
C PRO A 83 36.30 27.99 14.62
N SER A 84 37.56 28.36 14.84
CA SER A 84 38.05 28.83 16.12
C SER A 84 37.32 30.08 16.63
N LYS A 85 37.17 30.18 17.96
CA LYS A 85 36.71 31.41 18.63
C LYS A 85 37.65 32.58 18.27
N ARG A 86 37.12 33.64 17.64
CA ARG A 86 37.67 35.00 17.77
C ARG A 86 36.55 35.98 18.14
N ARG A 87 36.76 36.71 19.24
CA ARG A 87 35.96 37.87 19.63
C ARG A 87 36.32 39.05 18.71
N GLY A 88 35.32 39.83 18.31
CA GLY A 88 35.48 41.13 17.65
C GLY A 88 34.18 41.92 17.78
N ASN A 89 34.24 43.07 18.44
CA ASN A 89 33.06 43.91 18.73
C ASN A 89 32.56 44.62 17.47
N LEU A 90 31.25 44.61 17.23
CA LEU A 90 30.52 45.72 16.60
C LEU A 90 29.13 45.86 17.26
N ASN A 91 28.76 47.09 17.61
CA ASN A 91 27.49 47.40 18.29
C ASN A 91 26.32 47.46 17.29
N PRO A 92 25.08 47.13 17.71
CA PRO A 92 23.89 47.36 16.89
C PRO A 92 23.49 48.85 16.89
N PRO A 93 23.03 49.41 15.75
CA PRO A 93 22.41 50.73 15.72
C PRO A 93 20.99 50.71 16.31
N SER A 94 20.59 51.84 16.89
CA SER A 94 19.39 52.03 17.70
C SER A 94 18.08 52.13 16.89
N ALA A 95 17.04 51.44 17.34
CA ALA A 95 15.64 51.78 17.02
C ALA A 95 15.02 52.56 18.20
N GLN A 96 14.44 53.73 17.92
CA GLN A 96 13.86 54.62 18.94
C GLN A 96 12.48 54.13 19.39
N ASN A 97 12.28 54.03 20.71
CA ASN A 97 10.95 53.83 21.29
C ASN A 97 10.32 55.17 21.67
N GLY A 98 9.20 55.52 21.03
CA GLY A 98 8.27 56.54 21.52
C GLY A 98 7.40 55.98 22.65
N ARG A 99 7.64 56.45 23.88
CA ARG A 99 6.69 56.43 25.02
C ARG A 99 5.98 57.81 25.10
N PRO A 100 4.94 58.06 25.93
CA PRO A 100 4.44 57.31 27.11
C PRO A 100 2.89 57.07 27.08
N ASN A 101 2.12 56.72 28.12
CA ASN A 101 2.28 56.71 29.59
C ASN A 101 1.21 55.83 30.30
N GLY A 102 1.54 55.20 31.47
CA GLY A 102 0.61 54.63 32.49
C GLY A 102 -0.38 53.49 32.10
N GLY A 103 -0.65 52.43 32.88
CA GLY A 103 -0.13 51.94 34.17
C GLY A 103 -1.17 51.95 35.31
N ILE A 104 -1.66 50.78 35.76
CA ILE A 104 -2.23 50.45 37.11
C ILE A 104 -2.69 48.96 37.18
N HIS A 105 -2.30 48.26 38.26
CA HIS A 105 -2.79 47.02 38.96
C HIS A 105 -3.74 46.00 38.28
N GLY A 106 -3.71 44.68 38.59
CA GLY A 106 -2.88 43.89 39.52
C GLY A 106 -3.25 42.38 39.55
N GLU A 107 -2.40 41.55 40.19
CA GLU A 107 -2.68 40.47 41.19
C GLU A 107 -3.93 39.54 41.06
N THR A 108 -3.97 38.22 41.35
CA THR A 108 -3.12 37.16 41.99
C THR A 108 -3.53 35.79 41.38
N SER A 109 -2.73 34.71 41.24
CA SER A 109 -2.05 33.81 42.21
C SER A 109 -2.94 32.94 43.12
N TYR A 110 -3.02 31.63 42.86
CA TYR A 110 -3.31 30.59 43.87
C TYR A 110 -2.41 29.36 43.70
N ASN A 111 -1.72 28.98 44.79
CA ASN A 111 -0.85 27.80 44.93
C ASN A 111 -1.51 26.78 45.87
N LEU A 112 -1.38 25.47 45.61
CA LEU A 112 -1.54 24.48 46.69
C LEU A 112 -0.75 23.16 46.51
N ARG A 113 0.41 23.15 47.20
CA ARG A 113 1.02 22.04 47.99
C ARG A 113 1.34 20.66 47.37
N SER A 114 2.64 20.52 47.13
CA SER A 114 3.50 19.35 47.41
C SER A 114 3.03 18.32 48.47
N ARG A 115 3.32 17.04 48.20
CA ARG A 115 3.91 16.09 49.18
C ARG A 115 5.02 15.24 48.54
N LYS A 116 6.01 14.81 49.35
CA LYS A 116 7.26 14.11 48.96
C LYS A 116 7.24 12.62 49.33
N GLY A 117 8.12 11.85 48.66
CA GLY A 117 8.62 10.51 49.06
C GLY A 117 8.46 9.50 47.92
N GLY A 118 9.43 8.64 47.58
CA GLY A 118 10.80 8.47 48.04
C GLY A 118 11.37 7.18 47.40
N TRP A 119 12.59 7.21 46.85
CA TRP A 119 13.20 6.04 46.16
C TRP A 119 13.91 5.12 47.16
N PRO A 120 14.11 3.84 46.79
CA PRO A 120 15.48 3.34 46.69
C PRO A 120 15.77 2.67 45.33
N ALA A 121 17.07 2.53 45.02
CA ALA A 121 17.58 2.01 43.76
C ALA A 121 17.74 0.49 43.74
N HIS A 122 17.63 -0.12 42.55
CA HIS A 122 18.19 -1.44 42.27
C HIS A 122 18.98 -1.41 40.94
N GLN A 123 20.15 -2.05 40.96
CA GLN A 123 21.04 -2.21 39.81
C GLN A 123 20.57 -3.36 38.90
N PRO A 124 20.83 -3.32 37.58
CA PRO A 124 20.57 -4.45 36.69
C PRO A 124 21.70 -5.50 36.79
N PRO A 125 21.39 -6.82 36.76
CA PRO A 125 22.41 -7.85 36.72
C PRO A 125 23.06 -7.95 35.33
N GLN A 126 24.38 -8.17 35.32
CA GLN A 126 25.17 -8.44 34.12
C GLN A 126 24.92 -9.87 33.63
N TYR A 127 24.67 -10.06 32.34
CA TYR A 127 24.70 -11.38 31.71
C TYR A 127 26.04 -11.59 30.99
N MET A 128 26.70 -12.70 31.32
CA MET A 128 28.01 -13.07 30.78
C MET A 128 27.89 -13.70 29.39
N LEU A 129 28.79 -13.33 28.48
CA LEU A 129 29.00 -14.02 27.21
C LEU A 129 29.96 -15.21 27.42
N PRO A 130 29.67 -16.41 26.87
CA PRO A 130 30.67 -17.46 26.70
C PRO A 130 31.53 -17.23 25.43
N PRO A 131 32.74 -17.80 25.35
CA PRO A 131 33.80 -17.34 24.43
C PRO A 131 33.87 -18.06 23.07
N ASP A 132 34.64 -17.45 22.16
CA ASP A 132 34.92 -17.93 20.80
C ASP A 132 35.63 -19.31 20.72
N GLY A 133 35.31 -20.05 19.66
CA GLY A 133 35.98 -21.29 19.23
C GLY A 133 36.03 -21.40 17.69
N PRO A 134 37.05 -22.04 17.10
CA PRO A 134 37.46 -21.74 15.72
C PRO A 134 36.73 -22.49 14.61
N LEU A 135 36.62 -21.84 13.44
CA LEU A 135 36.12 -22.39 12.18
C LEU A 135 37.14 -23.32 11.50
N PRO A 136 36.74 -24.49 10.98
CA PRO A 136 37.51 -25.24 10.00
C PRO A 136 37.14 -24.85 8.56
N ALA A 137 38.15 -24.62 7.70
CA ALA A 137 37.95 -24.40 6.28
C ALA A 137 37.75 -25.73 5.52
N GLY A 138 36.83 -25.76 4.55
CA GLY A 138 36.51 -26.94 3.75
C GLY A 138 36.04 -26.59 2.34
N ARG A 139 36.74 -27.13 1.34
CA ARG A 139 36.58 -26.83 -0.10
C ARG A 139 35.20 -27.15 -0.67
N GLY A 140 34.86 -26.38 -1.71
CA GLY A 140 33.58 -26.39 -2.40
C GLY A 140 33.14 -27.69 -3.07
N GLN A 141 31.82 -27.71 -3.30
CA GLN A 141 31.12 -28.53 -4.28
C GLN A 141 29.87 -27.75 -4.71
N PHE A 142 29.69 -27.55 -6.01
CA PHE A 142 28.45 -27.00 -6.56
C PHE A 142 27.36 -28.08 -6.44
N ALA A 143 26.47 -27.91 -5.46
CA ALA A 143 25.31 -28.77 -5.30
C ALA A 143 24.08 -28.11 -5.96
N HIS A 144 23.55 -28.74 -7.00
CA HIS A 144 22.21 -28.41 -7.50
C HIS A 144 21.19 -28.56 -6.36
N THR A 145 20.59 -27.44 -5.94
CA THR A 145 19.51 -27.46 -4.95
C THR A 145 18.21 -27.93 -5.60
N VAL A 146 18.06 -29.24 -5.73
CA VAL A 146 16.74 -29.88 -5.85
C VAL A 146 15.90 -29.44 -4.65
N ASP A 147 14.67 -29.00 -4.90
CA ASP A 147 13.73 -28.55 -3.88
C ASP A 147 13.67 -29.52 -2.70
N ARG A 148 14.21 -29.10 -1.55
CA ARG A 148 14.08 -29.86 -0.30
C ARG A 148 12.63 -29.73 0.17
N PRO A 149 11.92 -30.84 0.44
CA PRO A 149 10.59 -30.76 1.03
C PRO A 149 10.65 -29.95 2.33
N VAL A 150 9.89 -28.85 2.39
CA VAL A 150 9.74 -28.08 3.62
C VAL A 150 9.10 -29.00 4.67
N PRO A 151 9.65 -29.12 5.88
CA PRO A 151 9.06 -29.96 6.93
C PRO A 151 7.59 -29.58 7.16
N ALA A 152 6.72 -30.59 7.19
CA ALA A 152 5.29 -30.39 7.40
C ALA A 152 5.06 -29.55 8.68
N GLY A 153 4.42 -28.39 8.52
CA GLY A 153 4.14 -27.44 9.60
C GLY A 153 4.95 -26.13 9.59
N ARG A 154 5.94 -25.95 8.69
CA ARG A 154 6.53 -24.61 8.46
C ARG A 154 5.89 -23.93 7.24
N GLU A 155 5.30 -22.75 7.46
CA GLU A 155 4.84 -21.88 6.38
C GLU A 155 6.01 -21.47 5.48
N ARG A 156 5.80 -21.55 4.16
CA ARG A 156 6.82 -21.22 3.15
C ARG A 156 7.12 -19.71 3.10
N PHE A 157 6.17 -18.87 3.51
CA PHE A 157 6.24 -17.42 3.39
C PHE A 157 6.17 -16.75 4.76
N ALA A 158 7.02 -15.75 4.98
CA ALA A 158 6.89 -14.86 6.11
C ALA A 158 5.67 -13.95 5.91
N HIS A 159 4.88 -13.79 6.97
CA HIS A 159 3.65 -13.01 7.00
C HIS A 159 3.58 -12.23 8.32
N THR A 160 3.10 -10.99 8.26
CA THR A 160 2.98 -10.11 9.42
C THR A 160 2.02 -8.96 9.10
N VAL A 161 1.48 -8.33 10.16
CA VAL A 161 0.83 -7.02 10.07
C VAL A 161 1.86 -5.97 10.48
N GLU A 162 2.11 -4.99 9.62
CA GLU A 162 3.08 -3.92 9.85
C GLU A 162 2.41 -2.54 9.83
N SER A 163 2.98 -1.61 10.61
CA SER A 163 2.55 -0.21 10.66
C SER A 163 3.24 0.66 9.60
N GLN A 164 4.13 0.09 8.80
CA GLN A 164 4.98 0.83 7.87
C GLN A 164 5.21 0.00 6.59
N PHE A 165 5.35 0.68 5.45
CA PHE A 165 5.56 0.04 4.15
C PHE A 165 6.85 -0.81 4.14
N PRO A 166 6.92 -1.89 3.31
CA PRO A 166 8.15 -2.64 3.07
C PRO A 166 9.33 -1.72 2.78
N GLU A 167 10.50 -2.09 3.29
CA GLU A 167 11.75 -1.41 2.96
C GLU A 167 12.17 -1.76 1.54
N HIS A 168 12.80 -0.80 0.86
CA HIS A 168 13.29 -0.91 -0.52
C HIS A 168 12.23 -1.21 -1.59
N LEU A 169 10.95 -0.94 -1.29
CA LEU A 169 9.78 -1.17 -2.13
C LEU A 169 10.05 -0.86 -3.61
N ASP A 170 9.99 -1.89 -4.46
CA ASP A 170 10.32 -1.80 -5.89
C ASP A 170 9.12 -1.37 -6.73
N PHE A 171 7.92 -1.88 -6.39
CA PHE A 171 6.68 -1.64 -7.13
C PHE A 171 5.53 -1.25 -6.20
N LEU A 172 4.76 -0.26 -6.60
CA LEU A 172 3.56 0.21 -5.89
C LEU A 172 2.40 0.34 -6.87
N CYS A 173 1.29 -0.31 -6.54
CA CYS A 173 0.05 -0.29 -7.29
C CYS A 173 -1.04 0.38 -6.46
N CYS A 174 -1.60 1.49 -6.93
CA CYS A 174 -2.63 2.23 -6.21
C CYS A 174 -3.97 2.20 -6.94
N GLN A 175 -5.07 2.17 -6.18
CA GLN A 175 -6.45 2.33 -6.67
C GLN A 175 -7.09 3.60 -6.08
N GLU A 176 -8.23 4.03 -6.63
CA GLU A 176 -8.98 5.25 -6.26
C GLU A 176 -8.18 6.58 -6.20
N VAL A 177 -7.16 6.71 -7.03
CA VAL A 177 -6.40 7.95 -7.25
C VAL A 177 -7.13 8.81 -8.31
N PHE A 178 -8.25 9.44 -7.94
CA PHE A 178 -9.16 10.14 -8.86
C PHE A 178 -9.09 11.68 -8.81
N ASP A 179 -8.76 12.28 -7.66
CA ASP A 179 -8.62 13.73 -7.55
C ASP A 179 -7.30 14.19 -8.17
N GLN A 180 -7.36 15.12 -9.12
CA GLN A 180 -6.19 15.44 -9.95
C GLN A 180 -5.10 16.20 -9.18
N ASP A 181 -5.45 17.02 -8.19
CA ASP A 181 -4.46 17.80 -7.45
C ASP A 181 -3.81 16.95 -6.35
N ALA A 182 -4.60 16.10 -5.69
CA ALA A 182 -4.11 15.00 -4.87
C ALA A 182 -3.16 14.09 -5.67
N THR A 183 -3.56 13.68 -6.88
CA THR A 183 -2.74 12.84 -7.78
C THR A 183 -1.41 13.50 -8.12
N ARG A 184 -1.42 14.78 -8.53
CA ARG A 184 -0.20 15.55 -8.81
C ARG A 184 0.75 15.58 -7.61
N ARG A 185 0.22 15.82 -6.40
CA ARG A 185 1.01 15.88 -5.17
C ARG A 185 1.57 14.51 -4.76
N LEU A 186 0.76 13.45 -4.86
CA LEU A 186 1.18 12.07 -4.64
C LEU A 186 2.32 11.69 -5.59
N VAL A 187 2.14 11.90 -6.89
CA VAL A 187 3.15 11.63 -7.93
C VAL A 187 4.44 12.42 -7.68
N ALA A 188 4.35 13.69 -7.27
CA ALA A 188 5.52 14.51 -6.96
C ALA A 188 6.36 13.94 -5.80
N GLY A 189 5.73 13.36 -4.78
CA GLY A 189 6.43 12.67 -3.70
C GLY A 189 6.98 11.30 -4.14
N LEU A 190 6.14 10.44 -4.76
CA LEU A 190 6.53 9.09 -5.17
C LEU A 190 7.70 9.07 -6.17
N ARG A 191 7.78 10.05 -7.09
CA ARG A 191 8.87 10.16 -8.07
C ARG A 191 10.26 10.28 -7.44
N GLN A 192 10.37 10.68 -6.18
CA GLN A 192 11.67 10.77 -5.48
C GLN A 192 12.30 9.41 -5.17
N HIS A 193 11.49 8.36 -5.00
CA HIS A 193 11.97 7.00 -4.69
C HIS A 193 11.84 6.05 -5.87
N PHE A 194 10.68 6.04 -6.52
CA PHE A 194 10.41 5.12 -7.63
C PHE A 194 11.06 5.61 -8.93
N GLY A 195 10.99 6.90 -9.24
CA GLY A 195 11.52 7.42 -10.50
C GLY A 195 10.61 7.15 -11.70
N HIS A 196 9.96 5.99 -11.84
CA HIS A 196 8.97 5.73 -12.91
C HIS A 196 7.56 5.69 -12.32
N VAL A 197 6.63 6.50 -12.86
CA VAL A 197 5.22 6.53 -12.42
C VAL A 197 4.27 6.64 -13.62
N ILE A 198 3.24 5.80 -13.65
CA ILE A 198 2.09 5.85 -14.56
C ILE A 198 0.86 6.21 -13.75
N TYR A 199 0.06 7.17 -14.21
CA TYR A 199 -1.19 7.60 -13.55
C TYR A 199 -2.21 8.10 -14.59
N ASP A 200 -3.41 8.45 -14.13
CA ASP A 200 -4.55 8.83 -14.97
C ASP A 200 -4.96 7.83 -16.10
N PRO A 201 -4.92 6.48 -15.95
CA PRO A 201 -5.38 5.59 -17.02
C PRO A 201 -6.89 5.76 -17.28
N GLY A 202 -7.28 5.80 -18.55
CA GLY A 202 -8.66 6.06 -18.97
C GLY A 202 -9.06 7.54 -18.96
N ARG A 203 -8.11 8.47 -18.83
CA ARG A 203 -8.40 9.91 -18.89
C ARG A 203 -8.76 10.33 -20.32
N TRP A 204 -9.80 11.15 -20.47
CA TRP A 204 -10.24 11.79 -21.72
C TRP A 204 -10.67 10.82 -22.85
N SER A 205 -11.58 9.88 -22.56
CA SER A 205 -12.05 8.90 -23.54
C SER A 205 -13.57 8.92 -23.73
N TRP A 206 -13.99 9.42 -24.90
CA TRP A 206 -15.40 9.45 -25.34
C TRP A 206 -16.10 8.09 -25.30
N SER A 207 -15.37 7.01 -25.58
CA SER A 207 -15.92 5.65 -25.67
C SER A 207 -15.95 4.90 -24.33
N THR A 208 -15.41 5.44 -23.24
CA THR A 208 -15.23 4.66 -21.99
C THR A 208 -15.73 5.33 -20.72
N ASN A 209 -15.70 6.65 -20.59
CA ASN A 209 -16.16 7.32 -19.35
C ASN A 209 -16.85 8.69 -19.52
N LEU A 210 -17.13 9.14 -20.75
CA LEU A 210 -17.84 10.39 -21.04
C LEU A 210 -17.37 11.60 -20.19
N TRP A 211 -16.06 11.69 -19.93
CA TRP A 211 -15.40 12.78 -19.20
C TRP A 211 -15.70 12.88 -17.68
N ALA A 212 -16.25 11.82 -17.07
CA ALA A 212 -16.45 11.73 -15.61
C ALA A 212 -15.15 11.40 -14.84
N PHE A 213 -14.98 10.18 -14.32
CA PHE A 213 -13.77 9.76 -13.62
C PHE A 213 -12.89 8.83 -14.48
N HIS A 214 -11.58 9.06 -14.45
CA HIS A 214 -10.59 8.09 -14.94
C HIS A 214 -10.60 6.83 -14.06
N SER A 215 -9.70 5.87 -14.31
CA SER A 215 -9.71 4.57 -13.60
C SER A 215 -9.36 4.62 -12.12
N GLY A 216 -8.76 5.72 -11.66
CA GLY A 216 -8.18 5.81 -10.32
C GLY A 216 -6.93 4.93 -10.12
N LEU A 217 -6.41 4.29 -11.16
CA LEU A 217 -5.20 3.47 -11.07
C LEU A 217 -3.93 4.33 -11.14
N LEU A 218 -2.93 3.97 -10.33
CA LEU A 218 -1.57 4.48 -10.43
C LEU A 218 -0.58 3.32 -10.25
N PHE A 219 0.52 3.34 -10.99
CA PHE A 219 1.62 2.40 -10.86
C PHE A 219 2.93 3.17 -10.70
N ALA A 220 3.72 2.86 -9.66
CA ALA A 220 5.05 3.39 -9.47
C ALA A 220 6.07 2.25 -9.39
N SER A 221 7.24 2.45 -9.98
CA SER A 221 8.26 1.43 -10.18
C SER A 221 9.65 2.02 -10.07
N ARG A 222 10.55 1.36 -9.32
CA ARG A 222 12.00 1.62 -9.30
C ARG A 222 12.71 1.27 -10.60
N TYR A 223 12.00 0.60 -11.50
CA TYR A 223 12.49 -0.01 -12.72
C TYR A 223 11.82 0.59 -13.97
N PRO A 224 12.54 0.77 -15.09
CA PRO A 224 11.99 1.30 -16.32
C PRO A 224 10.80 0.49 -16.84
N VAL A 225 9.78 1.21 -17.27
CA VAL A 225 8.64 0.63 -17.99
C VAL A 225 9.02 0.43 -19.45
N LEU A 226 8.98 -0.82 -19.91
CA LEU A 226 9.18 -1.21 -21.32
C LEU A 226 7.89 -1.13 -22.13
N SER A 227 6.75 -1.43 -21.51
CA SER A 227 5.43 -1.37 -22.14
C SER A 227 4.35 -1.20 -21.10
N ALA A 228 3.29 -0.47 -21.42
CA ALA A 228 2.10 -0.38 -20.57
C ALA A 228 0.85 -0.26 -21.43
N GLU A 229 -0.21 -0.96 -21.02
CA GLU A 229 -1.51 -0.93 -21.67
C GLU A 229 -2.60 -0.86 -20.61
N TYR A 230 -3.62 -0.04 -20.87
CA TYR A 230 -4.79 0.08 -19.99
C TYR A 230 -6.06 -0.30 -20.75
N ARG A 231 -6.96 -1.04 -20.08
CA ARG A 231 -8.25 -1.50 -20.61
C ARG A 231 -9.36 -1.24 -19.56
N PRO A 232 -10.40 -0.46 -19.88
CA PRO A 232 -11.62 -0.38 -19.08
C PRO A 232 -12.49 -1.62 -19.26
N PHE A 233 -13.17 -2.03 -18.20
CA PHE A 233 -14.18 -3.10 -18.24
C PHE A 233 -15.39 -2.71 -19.08
N SER A 234 -15.91 -3.66 -19.87
CA SER A 234 -17.15 -3.45 -20.64
C SER A 234 -18.40 -3.48 -19.77
N SER A 235 -18.33 -4.15 -18.62
CA SER A 235 -19.44 -4.35 -17.69
C SER A 235 -19.23 -3.56 -16.40
N ALA A 236 -20.13 -2.61 -16.11
CA ALA A 236 -20.17 -1.83 -14.87
C ALA A 236 -21.60 -1.40 -14.49
N ARG A 237 -21.88 -1.18 -13.20
CA ARG A 237 -23.20 -0.75 -12.68
C ARG A 237 -23.08 0.33 -11.59
N LYS A 238 -24.20 1.01 -11.33
CA LYS A 238 -24.36 2.08 -10.32
C LYS A 238 -23.28 3.17 -10.51
N GLN A 239 -22.64 3.61 -9.42
CA GLN A 239 -21.56 4.60 -9.42
C GLN A 239 -20.37 4.22 -10.32
N ASP A 240 -20.10 2.93 -10.50
CA ASP A 240 -18.97 2.45 -11.30
C ASP A 240 -19.16 2.64 -12.81
N ARG A 241 -20.36 3.03 -13.27
CA ARG A 241 -20.57 3.50 -14.67
C ARG A 241 -19.91 4.86 -14.95
N TRP A 242 -19.56 5.60 -13.91
CA TRP A 242 -18.96 6.95 -14.02
C TRP A 242 -17.45 6.93 -13.80
N ALA A 243 -16.87 5.79 -13.41
CA ALA A 243 -15.44 5.58 -13.29
C ALA A 243 -14.97 4.58 -14.35
N ALA A 244 -13.83 4.86 -14.97
CA ALA A 244 -13.23 3.94 -15.92
C ALA A 244 -12.56 2.75 -15.20
N LYS A 245 -13.32 1.95 -14.45
CA LYS A 245 -12.79 0.74 -13.79
C LYS A 245 -12.24 -0.23 -14.83
N GLY A 246 -11.15 -0.90 -14.51
CA GLY A 246 -10.37 -1.64 -15.50
C GLY A 246 -9.02 -2.11 -14.98
N ALA A 247 -8.13 -2.46 -15.91
CA ALA A 247 -6.81 -3.01 -15.64
C ALA A 247 -5.71 -2.17 -16.31
N LEU A 248 -4.63 -1.90 -15.57
CA LEU A 248 -3.36 -1.37 -16.09
C LEU A 248 -2.33 -2.50 -16.05
N MET A 249 -1.90 -2.97 -17.23
CA MET A 249 -0.89 -4.00 -17.42
C MET A 249 0.43 -3.34 -17.79
N VAL A 250 1.52 -3.75 -17.13
CA VAL A 250 2.84 -3.12 -17.28
C VAL A 250 3.92 -4.21 -17.42
N LYS A 251 4.84 -4.02 -18.37
CA LYS A 251 6.09 -4.75 -18.51
C LYS A 251 7.23 -3.85 -18.02
N VAL A 252 8.03 -4.32 -17.07
CA VAL A 252 9.20 -3.62 -16.52
C VAL A 252 10.50 -4.36 -16.86
N PHE A 253 11.59 -3.60 -17.03
CA PHE A 253 12.94 -4.13 -17.18
C PHE A 253 13.61 -4.26 -15.81
N LEU A 254 14.18 -5.43 -15.49
CA LEU A 254 14.67 -5.76 -14.16
C LEU A 254 16.19 -5.81 -14.03
N GLY A 255 16.91 -5.61 -15.14
CA GLY A 255 18.36 -5.78 -15.27
C GLY A 255 18.72 -6.88 -16.28
N ARG A 256 20.01 -7.19 -16.40
CA ARG A 256 20.51 -8.31 -17.22
C ARG A 256 20.99 -9.49 -16.37
N THR A 257 20.94 -10.70 -16.93
CA THR A 257 21.61 -11.88 -16.37
C THR A 257 23.13 -11.83 -16.60
N GLN A 258 23.86 -12.77 -16.01
CA GLN A 258 25.31 -12.90 -16.22
C GLN A 258 25.65 -13.17 -17.69
N ASP A 259 24.78 -13.90 -18.40
CA ASP A 259 24.91 -14.20 -19.83
C ASP A 259 24.44 -13.06 -20.75
N GLY A 260 24.07 -11.90 -20.19
CA GLY A 260 23.70 -10.70 -20.92
C GLY A 260 22.24 -10.62 -21.38
N GLN A 261 21.40 -11.62 -21.07
CA GLN A 261 19.97 -11.59 -21.45
C GLN A 261 19.18 -10.59 -20.59
N ASP A 262 18.29 -9.84 -21.24
CA ASP A 262 17.39 -8.89 -20.57
C ASP A 262 16.34 -9.63 -19.72
N ALA A 263 16.23 -9.26 -18.45
CA ALA A 263 15.26 -9.83 -17.52
C ALA A 263 14.07 -8.88 -17.34
N VAL A 264 12.85 -9.43 -17.37
CA VAL A 264 11.61 -8.63 -17.41
C VAL A 264 10.55 -9.16 -16.44
N GLY A 265 9.70 -8.25 -15.95
CA GLY A 265 8.59 -8.57 -15.05
C GLY A 265 7.26 -8.03 -15.57
N TYR A 266 6.18 -8.75 -15.32
CA TYR A 266 4.81 -8.31 -15.61
C TYR A 266 4.08 -7.97 -14.31
N ILE A 267 3.39 -6.83 -14.32
CA ILE A 267 2.55 -6.38 -13.21
C ILE A 267 1.23 -5.87 -13.80
N THR A 268 0.12 -6.45 -13.35
CA THR A 268 -1.22 -5.97 -13.63
C THR A 268 -1.84 -5.48 -12.35
N THR A 269 -2.29 -4.21 -12.34
CA THR A 269 -3.14 -3.66 -11.28
C THR A 269 -4.54 -3.42 -11.79
N THR A 270 -5.55 -3.79 -11.01
CA THR A 270 -6.97 -3.66 -11.35
C THR A 270 -7.76 -2.96 -10.25
N HIS A 271 -8.91 -2.40 -10.61
CA HIS A 271 -9.95 -2.01 -9.68
C HIS A 271 -11.31 -2.44 -10.23
N MET A 272 -11.92 -3.44 -9.60
CA MET A 272 -13.12 -4.14 -10.10
C MET A 272 -14.44 -3.56 -9.55
N GLN A 273 -15.59 -4.04 -10.05
CA GLN A 273 -16.93 -3.58 -9.65
C GLN A 273 -17.13 -3.67 -8.12
N SER A 274 -17.42 -2.53 -7.51
CA SER A 274 -17.86 -2.43 -6.12
C SER A 274 -19.35 -2.75 -5.98
N TYR A 275 -19.74 -3.36 -4.87
CA TYR A 275 -21.14 -3.50 -4.45
C TYR A 275 -22.10 -3.97 -5.57
N GLN A 276 -21.74 -5.07 -6.26
CA GLN A 276 -22.47 -5.56 -7.43
C GLN A 276 -23.93 -5.97 -7.12
N GLY A 277 -24.25 -6.28 -5.86
CA GLY A 277 -25.54 -6.86 -5.45
C GLY A 277 -25.79 -8.22 -6.11
N PRO A 278 -27.02 -8.55 -6.51
CA PRO A 278 -27.36 -9.86 -7.10
C PRO A 278 -26.95 -10.00 -8.59
N PHE A 279 -25.99 -9.21 -9.07
CA PHE A 279 -25.61 -9.15 -10.49
C PHE A 279 -24.20 -9.70 -10.68
N GLU A 280 -24.04 -10.67 -11.59
CA GLU A 280 -22.74 -11.25 -11.94
C GLU A 280 -21.93 -10.33 -12.89
N ILE A 281 -21.37 -9.26 -12.31
CA ILE A 281 -20.47 -8.34 -13.02
C ILE A 281 -19.02 -8.78 -12.85
N LEU A 282 -18.62 -9.16 -11.64
CA LEU A 282 -17.25 -9.57 -11.32
C LEU A 282 -16.74 -10.75 -12.18
N PRO A 283 -17.50 -11.84 -12.43
CA PRO A 283 -17.03 -12.91 -13.32
C PRO A 283 -16.68 -12.41 -14.74
N ARG A 284 -17.50 -11.52 -15.32
CA ARG A 284 -17.26 -10.95 -16.65
C ARG A 284 -15.99 -10.10 -16.69
N GLN A 285 -15.72 -9.35 -15.62
CA GLN A 285 -14.50 -8.58 -15.46
C GLN A 285 -13.26 -9.48 -15.28
N LEU A 286 -13.42 -10.67 -14.66
CA LEU A 286 -12.36 -11.66 -14.54
C LEU A 286 -12.08 -12.40 -15.88
N ASP A 287 -13.09 -12.64 -16.71
CA ASP A 287 -12.90 -13.11 -18.10
C ASP A 287 -12.09 -12.10 -18.92
N GLU A 288 -12.45 -10.82 -18.83
CA GLU A 288 -11.74 -9.71 -19.46
C GLU A 288 -10.27 -9.64 -18.99
N LEU A 289 -10.03 -9.65 -17.66
CA LEU A 289 -8.67 -9.71 -17.09
C LEU A 289 -7.87 -10.93 -17.60
N MET A 290 -8.49 -12.11 -17.66
CA MET A 290 -7.83 -13.33 -18.09
C MET A 290 -7.39 -13.25 -19.56
N THR A 291 -8.21 -12.66 -20.41
CA THR A 291 -7.87 -12.46 -21.83
C THR A 291 -6.85 -11.36 -22.03
N TRP A 292 -6.97 -10.23 -21.31
CA TRP A 292 -6.08 -9.08 -21.52
C TRP A 292 -4.66 -9.32 -21.03
N THR A 293 -4.48 -9.87 -19.82
CA THR A 293 -3.15 -10.17 -19.26
C THR A 293 -2.35 -11.11 -20.16
N GLU A 294 -3.01 -12.16 -20.63
CA GLU A 294 -2.48 -13.17 -21.54
C GLU A 294 -2.15 -12.61 -22.93
N ASN A 295 -3.04 -11.78 -23.49
CA ASN A 295 -2.77 -11.09 -24.76
C ASN A 295 -1.69 -9.99 -24.64
N PHE A 296 -1.51 -9.38 -23.47
CA PHE A 296 -0.45 -8.39 -23.22
C PHE A 296 0.92 -9.07 -23.14
N ARG A 297 1.06 -10.14 -22.33
CA ARG A 297 2.29 -10.96 -22.27
C ARG A 297 2.71 -11.43 -23.67
N ARG A 298 1.81 -12.10 -24.39
CA ARG A 298 2.11 -12.68 -25.72
C ARG A 298 2.60 -11.64 -26.75
N ARG A 299 2.07 -10.42 -26.71
CA ARG A 299 2.47 -9.34 -27.64
C ARG A 299 3.74 -8.61 -27.24
N THR A 300 4.14 -8.66 -25.96
CA THR A 300 5.19 -7.78 -25.43
C THR A 300 6.41 -8.51 -24.87
N LEU A 301 6.40 -9.84 -24.76
CA LEU A 301 7.52 -10.62 -24.22
C LEU A 301 8.78 -10.45 -25.10
N GLY A 302 8.73 -10.90 -26.35
CA GLY A 302 9.91 -11.02 -27.22
C GLY A 302 10.69 -12.32 -26.94
N ASP A 303 11.53 -12.73 -27.89
CA ASP A 303 12.09 -14.08 -27.90
C ASP A 303 13.40 -14.24 -27.11
N ASP A 304 14.11 -13.14 -26.84
CA ASP A 304 15.41 -13.10 -26.14
C ASP A 304 15.33 -12.34 -24.80
N VAL A 305 14.32 -12.65 -23.99
CA VAL A 305 14.19 -12.13 -22.62
C VAL A 305 13.81 -13.23 -21.63
N ILE A 306 14.18 -13.04 -20.37
CA ILE A 306 13.76 -13.92 -19.27
C ILE A 306 12.60 -13.26 -18.52
N GLN A 307 11.42 -13.89 -18.54
CA GLN A 307 10.33 -13.53 -17.64
C GLN A 307 10.67 -14.01 -16.22
N VAL A 308 10.79 -13.05 -15.30
CA VAL A 308 11.17 -13.26 -13.90
C VAL A 308 9.92 -13.45 -13.02
N PHE A 309 8.88 -12.64 -13.24
CA PHE A 309 7.60 -12.75 -12.55
C PHE A 309 6.45 -12.25 -13.41
N ASP A 310 5.23 -12.67 -13.05
CA ASP A 310 3.96 -12.17 -13.54
C ASP A 310 3.02 -12.05 -12.35
N ILE A 311 2.63 -10.82 -12.02
CA ILE A 311 1.90 -10.45 -10.81
C ILE A 311 0.55 -9.82 -11.21
N LEU A 312 -0.51 -10.28 -10.57
CA LEU A 312 -1.84 -9.70 -10.65
C LEU A 312 -2.26 -9.22 -9.25
N CYS A 313 -2.61 -7.94 -9.14
CA CYS A 313 -2.93 -7.31 -7.87
C CYS A 313 -3.99 -6.21 -7.99
N GLY A 314 -4.49 -5.71 -6.86
CA GLY A 314 -5.44 -4.60 -6.81
C GLY A 314 -6.63 -4.86 -5.91
N ASP A 315 -7.63 -3.99 -6.01
CA ASP A 315 -8.91 -4.11 -5.30
C ASP A 315 -9.92 -4.86 -6.20
N PHE A 316 -10.18 -6.11 -5.84
CA PHE A 316 -11.08 -7.01 -6.57
C PHE A 316 -12.54 -6.86 -6.12
N ASN A 317 -12.79 -6.13 -5.02
CA ASN A 317 -14.11 -5.93 -4.41
C ASN A 317 -14.90 -7.21 -4.03
N PHE A 318 -14.28 -8.40 -4.04
CA PHE A 318 -14.80 -9.66 -3.50
C PHE A 318 -13.74 -10.40 -2.68
N ASP A 319 -14.13 -11.31 -1.80
CA ASP A 319 -13.24 -12.10 -0.95
C ASP A 319 -13.29 -13.62 -1.22
N ASN A 320 -12.36 -14.37 -0.60
CA ASN A 320 -12.20 -15.81 -0.83
C ASN A 320 -13.11 -16.70 0.07
N MET A 321 -14.03 -16.15 0.85
CA MET A 321 -14.82 -16.91 1.85
C MET A 321 -16.33 -16.67 1.74
N SER A 322 -16.76 -15.45 1.38
CA SER A 322 -18.15 -15.04 1.27
C SER A 322 -19.02 -15.93 0.36
N PRO A 323 -20.26 -16.31 0.78
CA PRO A 323 -21.15 -17.16 -0.03
C PRO A 323 -21.56 -16.55 -1.37
N GLY A 324 -21.91 -15.26 -1.39
CA GLY A 324 -22.39 -14.54 -2.57
C GLY A 324 -21.33 -14.27 -3.63
N GLU A 325 -20.06 -14.50 -3.31
CA GLU A 325 -18.91 -14.17 -4.14
C GLU A 325 -18.27 -15.42 -4.76
N LYS A 326 -18.91 -16.59 -4.58
CA LYS A 326 -18.50 -17.90 -5.10
C LYS A 326 -18.07 -17.87 -6.56
N THR A 327 -18.85 -17.24 -7.44
CA THR A 327 -18.60 -17.26 -8.90
C THR A 327 -17.39 -16.43 -9.32
N ALA A 328 -17.05 -15.39 -8.56
CA ALA A 328 -15.80 -14.63 -8.74
C ALA A 328 -14.59 -15.37 -8.15
N ARG A 329 -14.76 -15.95 -6.95
CA ARG A 329 -13.73 -16.72 -6.24
C ARG A 329 -13.27 -17.98 -6.99
N GLU A 330 -14.21 -18.73 -7.55
CA GLU A 330 -13.96 -20.00 -8.26
C GLU A 330 -13.69 -19.79 -9.76
N HIS A 331 -13.57 -18.54 -10.21
CA HIS A 331 -13.29 -18.20 -11.60
C HIS A 331 -11.91 -18.75 -12.08
N PRO A 332 -11.78 -19.26 -13.32
CA PRO A 332 -10.53 -19.85 -13.82
C PRO A 332 -9.27 -18.99 -13.67
N LEU A 333 -9.41 -17.65 -13.76
CA LEU A 333 -8.30 -16.71 -13.50
C LEU A 333 -7.68 -16.89 -12.10
N MET A 334 -8.51 -17.15 -11.07
CA MET A 334 -8.08 -17.34 -9.68
C MET A 334 -7.37 -18.69 -9.46
N GLY A 335 -7.40 -19.58 -10.46
CA GLY A 335 -6.60 -20.80 -10.53
C GLY A 335 -5.27 -20.63 -11.29
N LYS A 336 -5.15 -19.61 -12.15
CA LYS A 336 -3.89 -19.30 -12.87
C LYS A 336 -2.87 -18.55 -12.00
N TYR A 337 -3.34 -17.84 -10.98
CA TYR A 337 -2.50 -17.06 -10.08
C TYR A 337 -2.53 -17.64 -8.66
N VAL A 338 -1.35 -17.83 -8.09
CA VAL A 338 -1.15 -18.27 -6.71
C VAL A 338 -1.39 -17.09 -5.77
N ASP A 339 -2.40 -17.24 -4.93
CA ASP A 339 -2.68 -16.37 -3.79
C ASP A 339 -2.06 -16.98 -2.53
N VAL A 340 -1.11 -16.29 -1.91
CA VAL A 340 -0.35 -16.77 -0.74
C VAL A 340 -1.21 -16.84 0.53
N CYS A 341 -2.26 -16.02 0.60
CA CYS A 341 -3.21 -15.95 1.72
C CYS A 341 -4.31 -17.02 1.64
N LYS A 342 -4.51 -17.62 0.46
CA LYS A 342 -5.50 -18.67 0.18
C LYS A 342 -4.95 -20.04 0.57
N GLU A 343 -5.78 -20.86 1.19
CA GLU A 343 -5.53 -22.30 1.35
C GLU A 343 -6.31 -23.09 0.28
N ALA A 344 -7.59 -22.75 0.10
CA ALA A 344 -8.48 -23.30 -0.92
C ALA A 344 -9.56 -22.26 -1.30
N PRO A 345 -10.30 -22.44 -2.41
CA PRO A 345 -11.53 -21.69 -2.63
C PRO A 345 -12.49 -21.89 -1.46
N GLY A 346 -12.92 -20.80 -0.81
CA GLY A 346 -13.77 -20.82 0.39
C GLY A 346 -12.98 -20.81 1.70
N ARG A 347 -11.64 -20.89 1.67
CA ARG A 347 -10.79 -20.96 2.87
C ARG A 347 -9.48 -20.20 2.72
N ASP A 348 -9.36 -19.09 3.43
CA ASP A 348 -8.08 -18.42 3.67
C ASP A 348 -7.32 -19.03 4.84
N LYS A 349 -5.99 -18.96 4.79
CA LYS A 349 -5.09 -19.46 5.82
C LYS A 349 -5.38 -18.84 7.21
N PRO A 350 -4.97 -19.48 8.32
CA PRO A 350 -5.28 -18.99 9.67
C PRO A 350 -4.74 -17.58 9.96
N TRP A 351 -3.56 -17.23 9.42
CA TRP A 351 -2.93 -15.92 9.65
C TRP A 351 -3.48 -14.78 8.78
N THR A 352 -4.30 -15.09 7.78
CA THR A 352 -4.89 -14.08 6.88
C THR A 352 -5.91 -13.21 7.62
N ILE A 353 -5.91 -11.92 7.35
CA ILE A 353 -6.89 -10.94 7.87
C ILE A 353 -7.64 -10.26 6.72
N GLY A 354 -8.81 -9.69 7.02
CA GLY A 354 -9.54 -8.85 6.07
C GLY A 354 -8.75 -7.59 5.68
N THR A 355 -9.15 -6.96 4.57
CA THR A 355 -8.55 -5.72 4.05
C THR A 355 -9.51 -4.55 3.94
N GLU A 356 -10.82 -4.77 4.06
CA GLU A 356 -11.78 -3.68 4.13
C GLU A 356 -12.06 -3.29 5.59
N LEU A 357 -11.67 -2.06 5.96
CA LEU A 357 -11.95 -1.50 7.29
C LEU A 357 -13.41 -1.02 7.41
N ARG A 358 -13.98 -1.20 8.60
CA ARG A 358 -15.36 -0.88 8.94
C ARG A 358 -15.49 0.61 9.26
N GLN A 359 -16.08 1.34 8.32
CA GLN A 359 -16.01 2.80 8.17
C GLN A 359 -16.36 3.59 9.44
N CYS A 360 -17.47 3.25 10.07
CA CYS A 360 -17.97 3.91 11.28
C CYS A 360 -17.00 3.86 12.49
N THR A 361 -15.94 3.06 12.45
CA THR A 361 -14.98 2.89 13.56
C THR A 361 -13.71 3.76 13.47
N PHE A 362 -13.47 4.49 12.37
CA PHE A 362 -12.17 5.15 12.10
C PHE A 362 -11.76 6.20 13.15
N TRP A 363 -12.73 6.71 13.91
CA TRP A 363 -12.55 7.66 15.01
C TRP A 363 -11.96 7.04 16.27
N GLU A 364 -11.99 5.71 16.39
CA GLU A 364 -11.66 5.03 17.62
C GLU A 364 -10.17 5.15 17.95
N SER A 365 -9.89 5.56 19.19
CA SER A 365 -8.52 5.83 19.66
C SER A 365 -7.62 4.59 19.62
N SER A 366 -8.21 3.40 19.48
CA SER A 366 -7.62 2.06 19.30
C SER A 366 -7.05 1.79 17.91
N ILE A 367 -7.54 2.47 16.86
CA ILE A 367 -7.02 2.33 15.49
C ILE A 367 -6.46 3.62 14.91
N SER A 368 -6.69 4.75 15.56
CA SER A 368 -6.16 6.09 15.24
C SER A 368 -4.63 6.24 15.02
N THR A 369 -3.80 5.19 15.15
CA THR A 369 -2.40 5.21 14.65
C THR A 369 -2.01 3.90 14.00
N ALA A 370 -1.00 3.90 13.15
CA ALA A 370 -0.49 2.74 12.44
C ALA A 370 -0.02 1.65 13.42
N GLU A 371 0.70 2.04 14.47
CA GLU A 371 1.15 1.14 15.55
C GLU A 371 -0.02 0.57 16.33
N LYS A 372 -1.02 1.41 16.65
CA LYS A 372 -2.24 0.99 17.35
C LYS A 372 -3.16 0.12 16.49
N LEU A 373 -3.28 0.39 15.18
CA LEU A 373 -4.03 -0.41 14.22
C LEU A 373 -3.33 -1.76 14.03
N ARG A 374 -2.02 -1.76 13.81
CA ARG A 374 -1.17 -2.96 13.82
C ARG A 374 -1.34 -3.78 15.10
N ALA A 375 -1.35 -3.13 16.27
CA ALA A 375 -1.54 -3.79 17.56
C ALA A 375 -2.97 -4.36 17.71
N SER A 376 -3.98 -3.59 17.34
CA SER A 376 -5.39 -4.02 17.34
C SER A 376 -5.61 -5.22 16.42
N LEU A 377 -5.13 -5.16 15.17
CA LEU A 377 -5.28 -6.23 14.18
C LEU A 377 -4.53 -7.53 14.51
N ARG A 378 -3.82 -7.62 15.64
CA ARG A 378 -3.29 -8.89 16.17
C ARG A 378 -4.33 -9.72 16.94
N SER A 379 -5.44 -9.13 17.39
CA SER A 379 -6.53 -9.84 18.06
C SER A 379 -7.71 -10.07 17.11
N ARG A 380 -8.28 -11.28 17.13
CA ARG A 380 -9.51 -11.65 16.41
C ARG A 380 -10.69 -10.80 16.84
N ARG A 381 -10.80 -10.44 18.12
CA ARG A 381 -11.85 -9.54 18.64
C ARG A 381 -11.81 -8.16 17.95
N ALA A 382 -10.61 -7.60 17.82
CA ALA A 382 -10.42 -6.30 17.21
C ALA A 382 -10.54 -6.37 15.68
N GLN A 383 -10.08 -7.45 15.04
CA GLN A 383 -10.38 -7.71 13.63
C GLN A 383 -11.91 -7.71 13.39
N ALA A 384 -12.69 -8.44 14.19
CA ALA A 384 -14.16 -8.47 14.11
C ALA A 384 -14.83 -7.10 14.35
N ARG A 385 -14.17 -6.18 15.08
CA ARG A 385 -14.67 -4.81 15.28
C ARG A 385 -14.34 -3.89 14.11
N TYR A 386 -13.12 -3.95 13.60
CA TYR A 386 -12.55 -2.92 12.71
C TYR A 386 -12.47 -3.32 11.25
N LEU A 387 -12.61 -4.59 10.91
CA LEU A 387 -12.65 -5.09 9.53
C LEU A 387 -14.05 -5.60 9.21
N LEU A 388 -14.40 -5.67 7.92
CA LEU A 388 -15.64 -6.31 7.49
C LEU A 388 -15.55 -7.84 7.59
N ASP A 389 -16.71 -8.43 7.81
CA ASP A 389 -16.93 -9.87 7.91
C ASP A 389 -17.09 -10.46 6.49
N CYS A 390 -16.61 -11.69 6.28
CA CYS A 390 -16.74 -12.38 4.98
C CYS A 390 -17.99 -13.28 4.92
N ASP A 391 -19.13 -12.74 5.37
CA ASP A 391 -20.45 -13.39 5.36
C ASP A 391 -21.36 -12.88 4.22
N VAL A 392 -20.77 -12.24 3.20
CA VAL A 392 -21.48 -11.49 2.18
C VAL A 392 -22.34 -12.39 1.29
N THR A 393 -23.65 -12.16 1.28
CA THR A 393 -24.59 -12.75 0.30
C THR A 393 -24.82 -11.82 -0.89
N ASP A 394 -25.01 -10.53 -0.64
CA ASP A 394 -25.30 -9.50 -1.64
C ASP A 394 -24.46 -8.26 -1.36
N ALA A 395 -23.33 -8.10 -2.06
CA ALA A 395 -22.41 -6.98 -1.82
C ALA A 395 -23.10 -5.62 -2.03
N ASN A 396 -23.27 -4.84 -0.95
CA ASN A 396 -23.99 -3.57 -0.94
C ASN A 396 -23.36 -2.56 0.07
N MET A 397 -23.79 -1.29 0.02
CA MET A 397 -23.20 -0.23 0.83
C MET A 397 -23.62 -0.23 2.30
N ASP A 398 -24.64 -0.99 2.72
CA ASP A 398 -25.09 -1.01 4.12
C ASP A 398 -24.10 -1.79 5.01
N MET A 399 -23.34 -2.72 4.39
CA MET A 399 -22.33 -3.57 5.04
C MET A 399 -21.24 -2.78 5.80
N VAL A 400 -20.88 -1.59 5.32
CA VAL A 400 -19.79 -0.77 5.89
C VAL A 400 -20.22 0.07 7.11
N TRP A 401 -21.53 0.21 7.36
CA TRP A 401 -22.06 1.13 8.39
C TRP A 401 -22.46 0.45 9.70
N SER A 402 -22.74 -0.85 9.69
CA SER A 402 -22.99 -1.61 10.92
C SER A 402 -21.70 -1.80 11.73
N VAL A 403 -21.83 -2.08 13.04
CA VAL A 403 -20.77 -2.67 13.86
C VAL A 403 -21.37 -3.89 14.56
N PRO A 404 -20.84 -5.11 14.37
CA PRO A 404 -21.36 -6.28 15.05
C PRO A 404 -21.07 -6.23 16.55
N GLU A 405 -21.91 -6.89 17.35
CA GLU A 405 -21.56 -7.20 18.73
C GLU A 405 -20.38 -8.18 18.73
N VAL A 406 -19.26 -7.78 19.33
CA VAL A 406 -18.06 -8.61 19.42
C VAL A 406 -18.15 -9.44 20.70
N PRO A 407 -18.03 -10.78 20.65
CA PRO A 407 -18.15 -11.68 21.80
C PRO A 407 -17.27 -11.34 23.01
N GLY A 408 -17.56 -11.97 24.16
CA GLY A 408 -16.85 -11.75 25.42
C GLY A 408 -15.47 -12.41 25.47
N GLU A 409 -15.30 -13.52 24.73
CA GLU A 409 -14.04 -14.25 24.66
C GLU A 409 -13.50 -14.33 23.21
N GLU A 410 -12.19 -14.47 23.06
CA GLU A 410 -11.56 -14.51 21.73
C GLU A 410 -11.84 -15.83 20.98
N ALA A 411 -12.10 -16.92 21.72
CA ALA A 411 -12.49 -18.22 21.17
C ALA A 411 -13.93 -18.23 20.61
N GLU A 412 -14.77 -17.29 21.02
CA GLU A 412 -16.16 -17.15 20.56
C GLU A 412 -16.28 -16.34 19.25
N VAL A 413 -15.21 -15.64 18.84
CA VAL A 413 -15.23 -14.78 17.64
C VAL A 413 -15.43 -15.64 16.39
N PRO A 414 -16.50 -15.41 15.59
CA PRO A 414 -16.78 -16.23 14.42
C PRO A 414 -15.63 -16.28 13.42
N ALA A 415 -15.47 -17.42 12.74
CA ALA A 415 -14.39 -17.62 11.76
C ALA A 415 -14.45 -16.65 10.57
N MET A 416 -15.65 -16.14 10.24
CA MET A 416 -15.87 -15.16 9.16
C MET A 416 -15.61 -13.71 9.61
N ALA A 417 -15.51 -13.45 10.92
CA ALA A 417 -15.55 -12.09 11.43
C ALA A 417 -14.23 -11.33 11.14
N GLY A 418 -14.30 -10.11 10.61
CA GLY A 418 -13.14 -9.29 10.25
C GLY A 418 -12.21 -9.92 9.22
N ARG A 419 -12.73 -10.77 8.33
CA ARG A 419 -11.97 -11.60 7.37
C ARG A 419 -12.27 -11.30 5.90
N ARG A 420 -13.02 -10.25 5.59
CA ARG A 420 -13.26 -9.78 4.21
C ARG A 420 -11.98 -9.20 3.58
N ARG A 421 -11.25 -10.02 2.85
CA ARG A 421 -10.01 -9.66 2.13
C ARG A 421 -10.31 -9.50 0.64
N ILE A 422 -10.34 -8.25 0.18
CA ILE A 422 -10.67 -7.88 -1.21
C ILE A 422 -9.48 -7.33 -2.00
N ASP A 423 -8.38 -7.02 -1.31
CA ASP A 423 -7.14 -6.55 -1.90
C ASP A 423 -6.21 -7.76 -2.09
N TYR A 424 -5.84 -8.03 -3.34
CA TYR A 424 -5.06 -9.20 -3.71
C TYR A 424 -3.66 -8.82 -4.20
N VAL A 425 -2.70 -9.68 -3.89
CA VAL A 425 -1.38 -9.73 -4.54
C VAL A 425 -1.10 -11.19 -4.85
N MET A 426 -1.15 -11.57 -6.13
CA MET A 426 -1.04 -12.95 -6.58
C MET A 426 -0.01 -13.06 -7.69
N TYR A 427 0.68 -14.20 -7.82
CA TYR A 427 1.71 -14.41 -8.84
C TYR A 427 1.44 -15.66 -9.68
N ARG A 428 1.82 -15.68 -10.95
CA ARG A 428 1.73 -16.86 -11.80
C ARG A 428 2.91 -17.80 -11.54
N SER A 429 2.65 -19.08 -11.28
CA SER A 429 3.69 -20.07 -10.96
C SER A 429 4.46 -20.60 -12.17
N ASP A 430 3.81 -20.72 -13.32
CA ASP A 430 4.20 -21.69 -14.36
C ASP A 430 4.96 -21.09 -15.56
N GLU A 431 5.35 -19.81 -15.52
CA GLU A 431 5.93 -19.10 -16.68
C GLU A 431 7.24 -18.32 -16.37
N GLY A 432 7.82 -18.52 -15.18
CA GLY A 432 9.12 -17.94 -14.84
C GLY A 432 10.27 -18.86 -15.23
N ARG A 433 11.19 -18.40 -16.10
CA ARG A 433 12.46 -19.11 -16.39
C ARG A 433 13.57 -18.81 -15.37
N GLY A 434 13.23 -18.23 -14.21
CA GLY A 434 14.20 -17.78 -13.21
C GLY A 434 13.82 -18.15 -11.78
N ASP A 435 14.83 -18.58 -11.02
CA ASP A 435 14.75 -18.93 -9.59
C ASP A 435 14.59 -17.68 -8.71
N VAL A 436 13.40 -17.06 -8.74
CA VAL A 436 13.07 -15.97 -7.81
C VAL A 436 12.73 -16.55 -6.45
N VAL A 437 13.48 -16.14 -5.43
CA VAL A 437 13.21 -16.48 -4.03
C VAL A 437 12.09 -15.57 -3.51
N ARG A 438 10.93 -16.15 -3.18
CA ARG A 438 9.67 -15.45 -2.84
C ARG A 438 9.42 -15.55 -1.33
N ASP A 439 9.82 -14.54 -0.55
CA ASP A 439 9.91 -14.68 0.92
C ASP A 439 8.85 -13.95 1.75
N THR A 440 8.26 -12.86 1.25
CA THR A 440 7.45 -11.96 2.10
C THR A 440 6.24 -11.39 1.37
N LEU A 441 5.06 -11.47 1.99
CA LEU A 441 3.88 -10.67 1.68
C LEU A 441 3.57 -9.78 2.90
N ILE A 442 3.39 -8.48 2.68
CA ILE A 442 3.06 -7.52 3.74
C ILE A 442 1.72 -6.88 3.41
N ILE A 443 0.74 -7.05 4.31
CA ILE A 443 -0.55 -6.36 4.28
C ILE A 443 -0.43 -5.13 5.17
N LEU A 444 -0.78 -3.96 4.64
CA LEU A 444 -0.57 -2.66 5.29
C LEU A 444 -1.90 -1.95 5.54
N PHE A 445 -2.05 -1.39 6.74
CA PHE A 445 -3.09 -0.43 7.06
C PHE A 445 -2.48 0.69 7.89
N GLU A 446 -2.75 1.95 7.54
CA GLU A 446 -2.11 3.10 8.17
C GLU A 446 -3.12 4.21 8.51
N LEU A 447 -3.03 4.69 9.74
CA LEU A 447 -3.76 5.80 10.38
C LEU A 447 -2.75 6.58 11.24
N GLU A 448 -2.92 7.85 11.61
CA GLU A 448 -2.11 8.44 12.70
C GLU A 448 -2.63 9.69 13.43
N ASN A 449 -2.27 9.76 14.72
CA ASN A 449 -2.63 10.84 15.64
C ASN A 449 -1.59 11.96 15.58
N ASN A 450 -1.88 12.98 14.78
CA ASN A 450 -1.91 14.36 15.29
C ASN A 450 -2.64 15.30 14.31
N LEU A 451 -3.52 14.74 13.48
CA LEU A 451 -4.01 15.35 12.27
C LEU A 451 -5.53 15.19 12.24
N ARG A 452 -6.22 16.27 11.90
CA ARG A 452 -7.67 16.24 11.71
C ARG A 452 -7.98 15.44 10.43
N TYR A 453 -8.54 14.24 10.61
CA TYR A 453 -9.18 13.38 9.60
C TYR A 453 -8.26 12.58 8.64
N THR A 454 -8.12 11.27 8.91
CA THR A 454 -7.60 10.16 8.07
C THR A 454 -8.28 8.87 8.56
N SER A 455 -8.50 7.78 7.82
CA SER A 455 -7.89 7.24 6.59
C SER A 455 -8.91 6.67 5.59
N LEU A 456 -8.48 6.50 4.34
CA LEU A 456 -8.86 5.50 3.33
C LEU A 456 -10.15 4.64 3.50
N LYS A 457 -11.04 4.68 2.49
CA LYS A 457 -12.44 4.20 2.46
C LYS A 457 -13.34 4.70 3.60
N TYR A 458 -13.27 6.00 3.89
CA TYR A 458 -14.40 6.95 4.02
C TYR A 458 -15.59 6.79 5.04
N VAL A 459 -16.14 7.90 5.59
CA VAL A 459 -17.22 8.02 6.62
C VAL A 459 -18.13 9.29 6.49
N TRP A 460 -19.42 9.27 6.82
CA TRP A 460 -20.36 10.29 7.41
C TRP A 460 -20.32 11.85 7.27
N CYS A 461 -21.47 12.46 7.59
CA CYS A 461 -21.66 13.83 8.12
C CYS A 461 -23.01 13.86 8.90
N LYS A 462 -23.31 14.67 9.93
CA LYS A 462 -22.79 15.96 10.44
C LYS A 462 -23.14 16.11 11.94
N GLU A 463 -22.26 16.63 12.80
CA GLU A 463 -22.69 17.32 14.05
C GLU A 463 -22.10 18.74 14.18
N ASN A 464 -22.86 19.71 13.67
CA ASN A 464 -22.82 21.13 14.08
C ASN A 464 -24.04 21.83 13.47
N ALA A 465 -25.22 21.60 14.05
CA ALA A 465 -26.44 22.37 13.81
C ALA A 465 -26.64 23.41 14.92
N LYS A 466 -25.57 24.11 15.31
CA LYS A 466 -25.60 25.29 16.20
C LYS A 466 -24.60 26.37 15.78
N ARG A 467 -24.69 26.80 14.51
CA ARG A 467 -24.61 28.21 14.07
C ARG A 467 -24.69 28.27 12.54
N LEU A 468 -25.79 28.88 12.07
CA LEU A 468 -26.26 28.96 10.67
C LEU A 468 -26.62 27.56 10.09
#